data_AF-A0A9D1R008-F1
#
_entry.id   AF-A0A9D1R008-F1
#
_cell.length_a   1.000
_cell.length_b   1.000
_cell.length_c   1.000
_cell.angle_alpha   90.00
_cell.angle_beta   90.00
_cell.angle_gamma   90.00
#
_symmetry.space_group_name_H-M   'P 1'
#
loop_
_entity.id
_entity.type
_entity.pdbx_description
1 polymer ?
#
loop_
_entity_poly.entity_id
_entity_poly.type
_entity_poly.pdbx_seq_one_letter_code
_entity_poly.pdbx_strand_id
1 'polypeptide(L)'
;MKLFHREKKPAGAYRCPICKSVYRHAGMAERCTKTAVCRLYNTPPAEVRETWRLVGGAASLGHFLAHPLLDAEPEGSGLYEAARAVQNTTRELFAALHRGFPCADHVRRALHAALMNEVAAIWPPVRFAHLGHVGDVIRSVICDARGEAAARGAGTELLDGLRQLEERVEALYAAIIPEGEADYEQDPIAGIVRLSDAVIGPKPEGRKPSLYLVNGRHLVVGRGRADVRRVMMEFGLSKPRIEGISPGEKFEDGRTAEEIIRTAVRVPALIGRMEE
;
A
#
# COMPACT_ATOMS: atom_id res chain seq x y z
N MET A 1 -44.45 26.78 -10.85
CA MET A 1 -43.55 25.83 -10.16
C MET A 1 -43.15 24.75 -11.16
N LYS A 2 -41.87 24.60 -11.53
CA LYS A 2 -41.46 23.54 -12.48
C LYS A 2 -41.34 22.21 -11.72
N LEU A 3 -42.22 21.27 -12.03
CA LEU A 3 -42.15 19.89 -11.53
C LEU A 3 -41.09 19.15 -12.33
N PHE A 4 -39.99 18.77 -11.68
CA PHE A 4 -38.97 17.92 -12.27
C PHE A 4 -39.31 16.47 -11.97
N HIS A 5 -39.70 15.72 -13.00
CA HIS A 5 -39.88 14.28 -12.89
C HIS A 5 -38.55 13.59 -13.20
N ARG A 6 -38.08 12.77 -12.27
CA ARG A 6 -36.95 11.86 -12.52
C ARG A 6 -37.42 10.83 -13.54
N GLU A 7 -36.81 10.81 -14.72
CA GLU A 7 -37.00 9.77 -15.72
C GLU A 7 -36.73 8.41 -15.05
N LYS A 8 -37.78 7.62 -14.81
CA LYS A 8 -37.62 6.27 -14.28
C LYS A 8 -37.13 5.41 -15.44
N LYS A 9 -35.85 5.00 -15.43
CA LYS A 9 -35.37 3.98 -16.36
C LYS A 9 -36.33 2.78 -16.32
N PRO A 10 -36.66 2.18 -17.48
CA PRO A 10 -37.66 1.12 -17.57
C PRO A 10 -37.31 -0.06 -16.66
N ALA A 11 -38.34 -0.72 -16.11
CA ALA A 11 -38.17 -1.98 -15.41
C ALA A 11 -37.51 -2.98 -16.39
N GLY A 12 -36.31 -3.47 -16.06
CA GLY A 12 -35.49 -4.20 -17.04
C GLY A 12 -34.10 -3.62 -17.29
N ALA A 13 -33.89 -2.33 -17.02
CA ALA A 13 -32.67 -1.62 -17.40
C ALA A 13 -31.41 -2.04 -16.63
N TYR A 14 -31.57 -2.61 -15.43
CA TYR A 14 -30.44 -2.94 -14.56
C TYR A 14 -30.40 -4.45 -14.33
N ARG A 15 -29.32 -5.08 -14.83
CA ARG A 15 -29.10 -6.52 -14.73
C ARG A 15 -27.86 -6.81 -13.90
N CYS A 16 -27.94 -7.82 -13.04
CA CYS A 16 -26.75 -8.33 -12.37
C CYS A 16 -25.76 -8.85 -13.43
N PRO A 17 -24.47 -8.45 -13.40
CA PRO A 17 -23.49 -8.92 -14.38
C PRO A 17 -23.25 -10.44 -14.29
N ILE A 18 -23.51 -11.04 -13.14
CA ILE A 18 -23.32 -12.48 -12.87
C ILE A 18 -24.57 -13.28 -13.24
N CYS A 19 -25.64 -13.20 -12.45
CA CYS A 19 -26.83 -14.07 -12.64
C CYS A 19 -27.88 -13.51 -13.61
N LYS A 20 -27.61 -12.36 -14.24
CA LYS A 20 -28.49 -11.67 -15.21
C LYS A 20 -29.88 -11.29 -14.70
N SER A 21 -30.16 -11.46 -13.40
CA SER A 21 -31.42 -11.06 -12.80
C SER A 21 -31.65 -9.56 -12.92
N VAL A 22 -32.91 -9.20 -13.19
CA VAL A 22 -33.36 -7.83 -13.41
C VAL A 22 -33.72 -7.18 -12.09
N TYR A 23 -33.28 -5.94 -11.91
CA TYR A 23 -33.58 -5.12 -10.74
C TYR A 23 -34.18 -3.77 -11.15
N ARG A 24 -34.94 -3.19 -10.22
CA ARG A 24 -35.54 -1.86 -10.37
C ARG A 24 -34.51 -0.72 -10.27
N HIS A 25 -33.42 -0.94 -9.54
CA HIS A 25 -32.40 0.08 -9.27
C HIS A 25 -30.99 -0.44 -9.59
N ALA A 26 -30.14 0.43 -10.14
CA ALA A 26 -28.74 0.13 -10.47
C ALA A 26 -27.97 -0.45 -9.28
N GLY A 27 -28.07 0.21 -8.11
CA GLY A 27 -27.36 -0.22 -6.91
C GLY A 27 -27.79 -1.58 -6.35
N MET A 28 -28.99 -2.06 -6.70
CA MET A 28 -29.42 -3.43 -6.37
C MET A 28 -28.84 -4.45 -7.35
N ALA A 29 -28.79 -4.12 -8.65
CA ALA A 29 -28.15 -4.97 -9.65
C ALA A 29 -26.64 -5.12 -9.39
N GLU A 30 -25.98 -4.02 -9.02
CA GLU A 30 -24.57 -3.96 -8.68
C GLU A 30 -24.23 -4.75 -7.41
N ARG A 31 -25.14 -4.78 -6.42
CA ARG A 31 -24.94 -5.50 -5.14
C ARG A 31 -25.81 -6.76 -5.03
N CYS A 32 -26.03 -7.44 -6.14
CA CYS A 32 -26.85 -8.64 -6.19
C CYS A 32 -26.34 -9.73 -5.23
N THR A 33 -27.23 -10.31 -4.43
CA THR A 33 -26.91 -11.43 -3.52
C THR A 33 -27.73 -12.68 -3.81
N LYS A 34 -28.39 -12.73 -4.99
CA LYS A 34 -29.38 -13.76 -5.33
C LYS A 34 -28.80 -15.17 -5.40
N THR A 35 -27.64 -15.34 -6.03
CA THR A 35 -26.94 -16.64 -6.13
C THR A 35 -25.70 -16.65 -5.25
N ALA A 36 -25.19 -17.84 -4.92
CA ALA A 36 -23.93 -17.98 -4.18
C ALA A 36 -22.77 -17.23 -4.88
N VAL A 37 -22.65 -17.36 -6.19
CA VAL A 37 -21.63 -16.64 -6.98
C VAL A 37 -21.81 -15.11 -6.91
N CYS A 38 -23.06 -14.62 -6.93
CA CYS A 38 -23.31 -13.19 -6.76
C CYS A 38 -22.86 -12.69 -5.38
N ARG A 39 -23.09 -13.47 -4.32
CA ARG A 39 -22.64 -13.13 -2.96
C ARG A 39 -21.11 -13.11 -2.89
N LEU A 40 -20.44 -14.13 -3.40
CA LEU A 40 -18.97 -14.20 -3.43
C LEU A 40 -18.36 -13.06 -4.24
N TYR A 41 -19.02 -12.60 -5.30
CA TYR A 41 -18.49 -11.51 -6.13
C TYR A 41 -18.74 -10.12 -5.51
N ASN A 42 -19.94 -9.88 -4.96
CA ASN A 42 -20.37 -8.56 -4.45
C ASN A 42 -20.06 -8.34 -2.96
N THR A 43 -19.82 -9.42 -2.23
CA THR A 43 -19.43 -9.45 -0.81
C THR A 43 -18.33 -10.50 -0.67
N PRO A 44 -17.17 -10.29 -1.30
CA PRO A 44 -16.12 -11.30 -1.38
C PRO A 44 -15.54 -11.62 -0.01
N PRO A 45 -14.93 -12.80 0.18
CA PRO A 45 -14.24 -13.17 1.42
C PRO A 45 -13.21 -12.12 1.87
N ALA A 46 -12.84 -12.15 3.15
CA ALA A 46 -11.86 -11.23 3.73
C ALA A 46 -10.54 -11.25 2.95
N GLU A 47 -10.02 -12.44 2.65
CA GLU A 47 -8.81 -12.64 1.86
C GLU A 47 -8.80 -11.86 0.55
N VAL A 48 -9.86 -11.93 -0.25
CA VAL A 48 -9.98 -11.18 -1.51
C VAL A 48 -9.89 -9.67 -1.25
N ARG A 49 -10.62 -9.17 -0.25
CA ARG A 49 -10.60 -7.73 0.08
C ARG A 49 -9.23 -7.29 0.60
N GLU A 50 -8.58 -8.13 1.39
CA GLU A 50 -7.25 -7.87 1.94
C GLU A 50 -6.18 -7.85 0.86
N THR A 51 -6.21 -8.79 -0.09
CA THR A 51 -5.30 -8.79 -1.24
C THR A 51 -5.51 -7.57 -2.11
N TRP A 52 -6.75 -7.18 -2.40
CA TRP A 52 -7.05 -5.95 -3.15
C TRP A 52 -6.59 -4.70 -2.39
N ARG A 53 -6.77 -4.66 -1.08
CA ARG A 53 -6.33 -3.53 -0.24
C ARG A 53 -4.81 -3.42 -0.19
N LEU A 54 -4.11 -4.53 -0.03
CA LEU A 54 -2.65 -4.60 0.06
C LEU A 54 -1.99 -4.34 -1.30
N VAL A 55 -2.25 -5.20 -2.29
CA VAL A 55 -1.60 -5.14 -3.59
C VAL A 55 -2.18 -4.03 -4.45
N GLY A 56 -3.51 -3.93 -4.50
CA GLY A 56 -4.19 -2.87 -5.25
C GLY A 56 -4.00 -1.50 -4.62
N GLY A 57 -3.81 -1.42 -3.29
CA GLY A 57 -3.44 -0.19 -2.61
C GLY A 57 -2.02 0.26 -2.95
N ALA A 58 -1.04 -0.64 -2.90
CA ALA A 58 0.33 -0.35 -3.33
C ALA A 58 0.39 0.11 -4.80
N ALA A 59 -0.32 -0.59 -5.69
CA ALA A 59 -0.42 -0.21 -7.10
C ALA A 59 -1.11 1.16 -7.29
N SER A 60 -2.16 1.45 -6.52
CA SER A 60 -2.82 2.76 -6.54
C SER A 60 -1.88 3.89 -6.09
N LEU A 61 -1.04 3.66 -5.08
CA LEU A 61 -0.05 4.65 -4.64
C LEU A 61 1.05 4.86 -5.69
N GLY A 62 1.57 3.79 -6.30
CA GLY A 62 2.53 3.91 -7.39
C GLY A 62 1.97 4.76 -8.54
N HIS A 63 0.73 4.50 -8.95
CA HIS A 63 0.09 5.32 -9.98
C HIS A 63 -0.19 6.76 -9.52
N PHE A 64 -0.56 6.99 -8.25
CA PHE A 64 -0.74 8.33 -7.70
C PHE A 64 0.56 9.16 -7.80
N LEU A 65 1.73 8.56 -7.54
CA LEU A 65 3.02 9.22 -7.72
C LEU A 65 3.32 9.54 -9.18
N ALA A 66 3.04 8.60 -10.08
CA ALA A 66 3.39 8.72 -11.49
C ALA A 66 2.44 9.62 -12.29
N HIS A 67 1.15 9.66 -11.92
CA HIS A 67 0.11 10.32 -12.71
C HIS A 67 0.40 11.80 -13.03
N PRO A 68 0.84 12.66 -12.09
CA PRO A 68 1.10 14.07 -12.39
C PRO A 68 2.18 14.26 -13.46
N LEU A 69 3.16 13.36 -13.52
CA LEU A 69 4.28 13.44 -14.45
C LEU A 69 3.88 13.01 -15.86
N LEU A 70 2.91 12.12 -16.01
CA LEU A 70 2.39 11.72 -17.32
C LEU A 70 1.66 12.85 -18.04
N ASP A 71 1.06 13.76 -17.28
CA ASP A 71 0.35 14.93 -17.82
C ASP A 71 1.29 16.14 -18.01
N ALA A 72 2.36 16.23 -17.21
CA ALA A 72 3.24 17.40 -17.15
C ALA A 72 4.50 17.27 -18.01
N GLU A 73 5.07 16.06 -18.14
CA GLU A 73 6.33 15.82 -18.83
C GLU A 73 6.12 15.48 -20.31
N PRO A 74 7.00 15.93 -21.22
CA PRO A 74 6.96 15.53 -22.62
C PRO A 74 7.15 14.02 -22.79
N GLU A 75 6.40 13.41 -23.71
CA GLU A 75 6.59 12.01 -24.09
C GLU A 75 8.04 11.76 -24.57
N GLY A 76 8.63 10.65 -24.13
CA GLY A 76 10.02 10.31 -24.42
C GLY A 76 11.07 10.99 -23.53
N SER A 77 10.68 11.91 -22.64
CA SER A 77 11.58 12.39 -21.59
C SER A 77 11.87 11.28 -20.57
N GLY A 78 13.05 11.31 -19.93
CA GLY A 78 13.42 10.28 -18.95
C GLY A 78 12.44 10.17 -17.78
N LEU A 79 11.89 11.30 -17.32
CA LEU A 79 10.93 11.35 -16.23
C LEU A 79 9.54 10.83 -16.66
N TYR A 80 9.10 11.16 -17.88
CA TYR A 80 7.89 10.58 -18.47
C TYR A 80 8.01 9.06 -18.60
N GLU A 81 9.12 8.56 -19.14
CA GLU A 81 9.32 7.11 -19.33
C GLU A 81 9.38 6.35 -17.99
N ALA A 82 9.99 6.93 -16.96
CA ALA A 82 9.99 6.37 -15.62
C ALA A 82 8.55 6.32 -15.03
N ALA A 83 7.78 7.40 -15.17
CA ALA A 83 6.38 7.43 -14.73
C ALA A 83 5.51 6.43 -15.51
N ARG A 84 5.77 6.31 -16.81
CA ARG A 84 5.06 5.36 -17.69
C ARG A 84 5.37 3.91 -17.33
N ALA A 85 6.59 3.60 -16.94
CA ALA A 85 6.95 2.28 -16.44
C ALA A 85 6.14 1.92 -15.17
N VAL A 86 6.02 2.86 -14.21
CA VAL A 86 5.18 2.66 -13.01
C VAL A 86 3.70 2.45 -13.37
N GLN A 87 3.16 3.23 -14.32
CA GLN A 87 1.78 3.07 -14.79
C GLN A 87 1.55 1.70 -15.43
N ASN A 88 2.47 1.23 -16.27
CA ASN A 88 2.36 -0.07 -16.94
C ASN A 88 2.36 -1.21 -15.92
N THR A 89 3.32 -1.21 -14.98
CA THR A 89 3.37 -2.23 -13.91
C THR A 89 2.13 -2.19 -13.02
N THR A 90 1.59 -1.01 -12.72
CA THR A 90 0.32 -0.87 -12.00
C THR A 90 -0.84 -1.55 -12.73
N ARG A 91 -0.93 -1.36 -14.06
CA ARG A 91 -1.98 -1.98 -14.88
C ARG A 91 -1.86 -3.51 -14.89
N GLU A 92 -0.64 -4.03 -14.97
CA GLU A 92 -0.37 -5.47 -14.92
C GLU A 92 -0.77 -6.07 -13.57
N LEU A 93 -0.45 -5.41 -12.45
CA LEU A 93 -0.88 -5.80 -11.12
C LEU A 93 -2.41 -5.82 -10.98
N PHE A 94 -3.10 -4.80 -11.49
CA PHE A 94 -4.57 -4.82 -11.50
C PHE A 94 -5.13 -5.94 -12.37
N ALA A 95 -4.51 -6.24 -13.51
CA ALA A 95 -4.91 -7.37 -14.35
C ALA A 95 -4.73 -8.72 -13.63
N ALA A 96 -3.63 -8.91 -12.90
CA ALA A 96 -3.39 -10.09 -12.08
C ALA A 96 -4.42 -10.21 -10.94
N LEU A 97 -4.71 -9.12 -10.23
CA LEU A 97 -5.76 -9.07 -9.20
C LEU A 97 -7.14 -9.41 -9.75
N HIS A 98 -7.47 -8.91 -10.94
CA HIS A 98 -8.72 -9.22 -11.61
C HIS A 98 -8.87 -10.70 -11.95
N ARG A 99 -7.78 -11.38 -12.31
CA ARG A 99 -7.78 -12.82 -12.62
C ARG A 99 -7.83 -13.67 -11.35
N GLY A 100 -6.95 -13.40 -10.39
CA GLY A 100 -6.79 -14.24 -9.19
C GLY A 100 -7.82 -13.97 -8.09
N PHE A 101 -8.31 -12.73 -8.00
CA PHE A 101 -9.15 -12.26 -6.88
C PHE A 101 -10.40 -11.51 -7.41
N PRO A 102 -11.24 -12.11 -8.26
CA PRO A 102 -12.34 -11.40 -8.89
C PRO A 102 -13.34 -10.88 -7.86
N CYS A 103 -13.60 -9.58 -7.88
CA CYS A 103 -14.65 -8.95 -7.08
C CYS A 103 -15.34 -7.81 -7.83
N ALA A 104 -16.50 -7.41 -7.32
CA ALA A 104 -17.32 -6.38 -7.92
C ALA A 104 -16.66 -5.00 -7.89
N ASP A 105 -17.00 -4.19 -8.89
CA ASP A 105 -16.44 -2.86 -9.06
C ASP A 105 -16.69 -1.96 -7.84
N HIS A 106 -17.88 -2.02 -7.22
CA HIS A 106 -18.15 -1.23 -6.02
C HIS A 106 -17.25 -1.58 -4.84
N VAL A 107 -16.78 -2.83 -4.73
CA VAL A 107 -15.84 -3.25 -3.68
C VAL A 107 -14.49 -2.58 -3.91
N ARG A 108 -13.98 -2.64 -5.14
CA ARG A 108 -12.70 -2.04 -5.51
C ARG A 108 -12.73 -0.52 -5.39
N ARG A 109 -13.80 0.12 -5.86
CA ARG A 109 -14.00 1.57 -5.70
C ARG A 109 -14.06 1.98 -4.23
N ALA A 110 -14.70 1.19 -3.37
CA ALA A 110 -14.73 1.47 -1.94
C ALA A 110 -13.34 1.38 -1.29
N LEU A 111 -12.54 0.36 -1.64
CA LEU A 111 -11.16 0.21 -1.16
C LEU A 111 -10.26 1.35 -1.66
N HIS A 112 -10.35 1.68 -2.95
CA HIS A 112 -9.59 2.77 -3.54
C HIS A 112 -10.00 4.12 -2.94
N ALA A 113 -11.29 4.39 -2.76
CA ALA A 113 -11.77 5.62 -2.12
C ALA A 113 -11.28 5.75 -0.68
N ALA A 114 -11.29 4.66 0.10
CA ALA A 114 -10.75 4.68 1.45
C ALA A 114 -9.26 5.08 1.47
N LEU A 115 -8.45 4.52 0.57
CA LEU A 115 -7.05 4.89 0.42
C LEU A 115 -6.88 6.35 -0.03
N MET A 116 -7.62 6.79 -1.05
CA MET A 116 -7.50 8.15 -1.58
C MET A 116 -7.95 9.21 -0.57
N ASN A 117 -8.87 8.89 0.34
CA ASN A 117 -9.22 9.77 1.46
C ASN A 117 -8.03 9.97 2.42
N GLU A 118 -7.25 8.91 2.69
CA GLU A 118 -6.03 9.01 3.51
C GLU A 118 -4.95 9.83 2.78
N VAL A 119 -4.78 9.59 1.48
CA VAL A 119 -3.89 10.39 0.61
C VAL A 119 -4.28 11.87 0.66
N ALA A 120 -5.56 12.20 0.47
CA ALA A 120 -6.05 13.58 0.51
C ALA A 120 -5.94 14.22 1.90
N ALA A 121 -5.93 13.42 2.97
CA ALA A 121 -5.73 13.93 4.32
C ALA A 121 -4.26 14.20 4.66
N ILE A 122 -3.31 13.53 4.00
CA ILE A 122 -1.87 13.81 4.11
C ILE A 122 -1.48 14.96 3.17
N TRP A 123 -1.97 14.91 1.94
CA TRP A 123 -1.73 15.92 0.90
C TRP A 123 -3.07 16.48 0.40
N PRO A 124 -3.63 17.49 1.10
CA PRO A 124 -4.87 18.13 0.67
C PRO A 124 -4.74 18.74 -0.73
N PRO A 125 -5.77 18.65 -1.59
CA PRO A 125 -5.73 19.20 -2.95
C PRO A 125 -5.42 20.70 -3.03
N VAL A 126 -5.65 21.42 -1.92
CA VAL A 126 -5.41 22.87 -1.80
C VAL A 126 -3.99 23.23 -1.37
N ARG A 127 -3.13 22.23 -1.10
CA ARG A 127 -1.76 22.43 -0.64
C ARG A 127 -0.79 21.66 -1.53
N PHE A 128 0.19 22.37 -2.05
CA PHE A 128 1.28 21.75 -2.81
C PHE A 128 2.13 20.87 -1.88
N ALA A 129 2.43 19.65 -2.34
CA ALA A 129 3.38 18.75 -1.71
C ALA A 129 4.59 18.59 -2.63
N HIS A 130 5.79 18.59 -2.06
CA HIS A 130 7.00 18.33 -2.82
C HIS A 130 6.97 16.89 -3.34
N LEU A 131 7.19 16.67 -4.64
CA LEU A 131 7.05 15.34 -5.24
C LEU A 131 8.07 14.34 -4.67
N GLY A 132 9.25 14.82 -4.27
CA GLY A 132 10.21 14.04 -3.50
C GLY A 132 9.68 13.53 -2.15
N HIS A 133 8.92 14.34 -1.41
CA HIS A 133 8.29 13.90 -0.16
C HIS A 133 7.25 12.82 -0.42
N VAL A 134 6.41 13.03 -1.44
CA VAL A 134 5.41 12.05 -1.87
C VAL A 134 6.07 10.73 -2.28
N GLY A 135 7.17 10.81 -3.04
CA GLY A 135 7.97 9.66 -3.46
C GLY A 135 8.57 8.88 -2.29
N ASP A 136 9.20 9.58 -1.33
CA ASP A 136 9.78 8.95 -0.14
C ASP A 136 8.74 8.22 0.74
N VAL A 137 7.55 8.80 0.87
CA VAL A 137 6.43 8.14 1.54
C VAL A 137 5.98 6.90 0.78
N ILE A 138 5.69 7.04 -0.51
CA ILE A 138 5.08 5.97 -1.33
C ILE A 138 6.02 4.78 -1.52
N ARG A 139 7.30 5.02 -1.82
CA ARG A 139 8.28 3.93 -1.99
C ARG A 139 8.45 3.12 -0.71
N SER A 140 8.43 3.79 0.45
CA SER A 140 8.48 3.15 1.76
C SER A 140 7.26 2.27 2.02
N VAL A 141 6.06 2.75 1.68
CA VAL A 141 4.81 1.98 1.84
C VAL A 141 4.77 0.79 0.89
N ILE A 142 5.23 0.93 -0.36
CA ILE A 142 5.28 -0.16 -1.34
C ILE A 142 6.28 -1.24 -0.90
N CYS A 143 7.45 -0.86 -0.40
CA CYS A 143 8.43 -1.81 0.15
C CYS A 143 7.84 -2.59 1.34
N ASP A 144 7.12 -1.91 2.24
CA ASP A 144 6.41 -2.58 3.34
C ASP A 144 5.29 -3.49 2.84
N ALA A 145 4.53 -3.06 1.84
CA ALA A 145 3.44 -3.84 1.26
C ALA A 145 3.95 -5.12 0.59
N ARG A 146 5.11 -5.07 -0.09
CA ARG A 146 5.75 -6.28 -0.63
C ARG A 146 6.19 -7.23 0.47
N GLY A 147 6.88 -6.72 1.50
CA GLY A 147 7.30 -7.53 2.64
C GLY A 147 6.10 -8.18 3.35
N GLU A 148 5.00 -7.45 3.48
CA GLU A 148 3.76 -7.97 4.03
C GLU A 148 3.09 -9.02 3.12
N ALA A 149 3.04 -8.78 1.81
CA ALA A 149 2.47 -9.73 0.86
C ALA A 149 3.23 -11.06 0.90
N ALA A 150 4.56 -11.02 0.98
CA ALA A 150 5.40 -12.20 1.16
C ALA A 150 5.10 -12.91 2.48
N ALA A 151 4.99 -12.16 3.58
CA ALA A 151 4.68 -12.73 4.89
C ALA A 151 3.28 -13.38 4.95
N ARG A 152 2.32 -12.91 4.15
CA ARG A 152 0.98 -13.49 4.01
C ARG A 152 0.90 -14.63 2.98
N GLY A 153 2.02 -14.99 2.35
CA GLY A 153 2.06 -16.06 1.36
C GLY A 153 1.34 -15.72 0.06
N ALA A 154 1.37 -14.45 -0.38
CA ALA A 154 0.84 -14.06 -1.68
C ALA A 154 1.49 -14.87 -2.81
N GLY A 155 0.71 -15.17 -3.85
CA GLY A 155 1.19 -15.94 -5.01
C GLY A 155 2.34 -15.26 -5.75
N THR A 156 3.17 -16.06 -6.42
CA THR A 156 4.40 -15.61 -7.11
C THR A 156 4.14 -14.48 -8.11
N GLU A 157 3.07 -14.56 -8.91
CA GLU A 157 2.69 -13.51 -9.87
C GLU A 157 2.52 -12.14 -9.18
N LEU A 158 1.86 -12.09 -8.02
CA LEU A 158 1.65 -10.84 -7.28
C LEU A 158 2.94 -10.35 -6.61
N LEU A 159 3.76 -11.26 -6.09
CA LEU A 159 5.05 -10.91 -5.47
C LEU A 159 6.03 -10.35 -6.49
N ASP A 160 6.11 -10.96 -7.68
CA ASP A 160 6.94 -10.47 -8.78
C ASP A 160 6.45 -9.12 -9.29
N GLY A 161 5.13 -8.94 -9.41
CA GLY A 161 4.55 -7.65 -9.79
C GLY A 161 4.83 -6.55 -8.76
N LEU A 162 4.75 -6.85 -7.45
CA LEU A 162 5.10 -5.90 -6.39
C LEU A 162 6.59 -5.56 -6.35
N ARG A 163 7.46 -6.55 -6.59
CA ARG A 163 8.91 -6.32 -6.72
C ARG A 163 9.20 -5.39 -7.89
N GLN A 164 8.62 -5.65 -9.06
CA GLN A 164 8.76 -4.77 -10.21
C GLN A 164 8.22 -3.36 -9.93
N LEU A 165 7.07 -3.25 -9.25
CA LEU A 165 6.51 -1.96 -8.88
C LEU A 165 7.46 -1.17 -7.97
N GLU A 166 8.04 -1.82 -6.96
CA GLU A 166 9.07 -1.22 -6.09
C GLU A 166 10.26 -0.73 -6.90
N GLU A 167 10.82 -1.57 -7.79
CA GLU A 167 11.94 -1.20 -8.65
C GLU A 167 11.61 0.00 -9.56
N ARG A 168 10.40 0.05 -10.15
CA ARG A 168 9.97 1.17 -11.00
C ARG A 168 9.74 2.46 -10.21
N VAL A 169 9.18 2.35 -9.00
CA VAL A 169 8.96 3.51 -8.14
C VAL A 169 10.28 4.06 -7.61
N GLU A 170 11.25 3.21 -7.25
CA GLU A 170 12.59 3.65 -6.87
C GLU A 170 13.32 4.32 -8.03
N ALA A 171 13.22 3.78 -9.25
CA ALA A 171 13.78 4.42 -10.44
C ALA A 171 13.12 5.79 -10.74
N LEU A 172 11.80 5.88 -10.60
CA LEU A 172 11.07 7.14 -10.74
C LEU A 172 11.50 8.14 -9.67
N TYR A 173 11.65 7.71 -8.43
CA TYR A 173 12.11 8.56 -7.34
C TYR A 173 13.52 9.10 -7.58
N ALA A 174 14.45 8.25 -8.05
CA ALA A 174 15.80 8.69 -8.43
C ALA A 174 15.79 9.69 -9.60
N ALA A 175 14.84 9.59 -10.52
CA ALA A 175 14.66 10.57 -11.59
C ALA A 175 14.07 11.91 -11.09
N ILE A 176 13.23 11.88 -10.05
CA ILE A 176 12.68 13.09 -9.40
C ILE A 176 13.76 13.81 -8.59
N ILE A 177 14.66 13.08 -7.92
CA ILE A 177 15.76 13.62 -7.11
C ILE A 177 17.09 12.94 -7.51
N PRO A 178 17.75 13.39 -8.59
CA PRO A 178 19.07 12.88 -8.96
C PRO A 178 20.16 13.42 -8.00
N GLU A 179 20.85 12.51 -7.31
CA GLU A 179 22.07 12.75 -6.49
C GLU A 179 21.98 13.70 -5.24
N GLY A 180 20.82 13.78 -4.57
CA GLY A 180 20.66 14.18 -3.15
C GLY A 180 20.85 15.69 -2.81
N GLU A 181 20.21 16.30 -1.80
CA GLU A 181 19.33 15.83 -0.72
C GLU A 181 17.86 16.06 -1.06
N ALA A 182 17.00 15.26 -0.46
CA ALA A 182 15.58 15.56 -0.36
C ALA A 182 15.37 16.86 0.45
N ASP A 183 15.42 18.01 -0.23
CA ASP A 183 15.21 19.35 0.33
C ASP A 183 13.71 19.64 0.51
N TYR A 184 13.08 18.85 1.39
CA TYR A 184 11.74 19.11 1.83
C TYR A 184 11.68 18.99 3.35
N GLU A 185 11.13 20.01 4.00
CA GLU A 185 11.05 20.09 5.47
C GLU A 185 10.09 19.07 6.08
N GLN A 186 9.14 18.55 5.28
CA GLN A 186 8.09 17.69 5.81
C GLN A 186 8.62 16.29 6.15
N ASP A 187 8.49 15.87 7.41
CA ASP A 187 8.81 14.51 7.85
C ASP A 187 7.88 13.47 7.17
N PRO A 188 8.42 12.51 6.40
CA PRO A 188 7.61 11.50 5.73
C PRO A 188 7.02 10.46 6.68
N ILE A 189 7.53 10.30 7.91
CA ILE A 189 7.14 9.17 8.76
C ILE A 189 5.64 9.13 9.06
N ALA A 190 5.03 10.27 9.39
CA ALA A 190 3.60 10.33 9.68
C ALA A 190 2.75 9.86 8.48
N GLY A 191 3.13 10.28 7.26
CA GLY A 191 2.50 9.85 6.02
C GLY A 191 2.70 8.35 5.77
N ILE A 192 3.92 7.84 6.00
CA ILE A 192 4.24 6.42 5.83
C ILE A 192 3.40 5.56 6.78
N VAL A 193 3.35 5.89 8.07
CA VAL A 193 2.60 5.10 9.05
C VAL A 193 1.12 5.05 8.66
N ARG A 194 0.54 6.20 8.32
CA ARG A 194 -0.87 6.32 7.97
C ARG A 194 -1.24 5.56 6.70
N LEU A 195 -0.45 5.70 5.63
CA LEU A 195 -0.69 4.95 4.39
C LEU A 195 -0.36 3.46 4.52
N SER A 196 0.65 3.08 5.30
CA SER A 196 0.90 1.68 5.64
C SER A 196 -0.29 1.09 6.39
N ASP A 197 -0.89 1.79 7.35
CA ASP A 197 -2.10 1.30 8.03
C ASP A 197 -3.28 1.15 7.05
N ALA A 198 -3.44 2.05 6.08
CA ALA A 198 -4.49 1.93 5.06
C ALA A 198 -4.27 0.75 4.10
N VAL A 199 -3.04 0.58 3.61
CA VAL A 199 -2.65 -0.44 2.60
C VAL A 199 -2.46 -1.82 3.23
N ILE A 200 -1.76 -1.92 4.36
CA ILE A 200 -1.44 -3.19 5.05
C ILE A 200 -2.53 -3.60 6.04
N GLY A 201 -3.17 -2.63 6.68
CA GLY A 201 -4.33 -2.87 7.54
C GLY A 201 -3.96 -3.42 8.89
N PRO A 202 -4.94 -3.87 9.68
CA PRO A 202 -4.67 -4.50 10.96
C PRO A 202 -3.74 -5.69 10.74
N LYS A 203 -2.60 -5.67 11.44
CA LYS A 203 -1.70 -6.81 11.46
C LYS A 203 -2.40 -7.96 12.16
N PRO A 204 -2.26 -9.22 11.70
CA PRO A 204 -2.88 -10.36 12.36
C PRO A 204 -2.54 -10.40 13.85
N GLU A 205 -3.54 -10.64 14.70
CA GLU A 205 -3.31 -10.91 16.11
C GLU A 205 -2.35 -12.09 16.25
N GLY A 206 -1.31 -11.95 17.08
CA GLY A 206 -0.30 -12.98 17.26
C GLY A 206 0.85 -12.99 16.25
N ARG A 207 0.99 -11.98 15.37
CA ARG A 207 2.21 -11.83 14.54
C ARG A 207 3.44 -11.83 15.44
N LYS A 208 4.33 -12.79 15.19
CA LYS A 208 5.60 -12.89 15.91
C LYS A 208 6.42 -11.61 15.69
N PRO A 209 6.96 -11.01 16.76
CA PRO A 209 7.88 -9.89 16.62
C PRO A 209 9.10 -10.28 15.79
N SER A 210 9.66 -9.31 15.08
CA SER A 210 10.91 -9.41 14.34
C SER A 210 11.88 -8.34 14.83
N LEU A 211 13.16 -8.57 14.60
CA LEU A 211 14.23 -7.64 14.94
C LEU A 211 14.56 -6.78 13.72
N TYR A 212 14.74 -5.48 13.96
CA TYR A 212 15.07 -4.51 12.93
C TYR A 212 16.31 -3.71 13.33
N LEU A 213 17.23 -3.54 12.39
CA LEU A 213 18.34 -2.61 12.49
C LEU A 213 17.92 -1.25 11.90
N VAL A 214 18.09 -0.19 12.68
CA VAL A 214 17.74 1.17 12.29
C VAL A 214 18.99 2.02 12.15
N ASN A 215 19.18 2.61 10.97
CA ASN A 215 20.34 3.44 10.61
C ASN A 215 21.69 2.76 10.90
N GLY A 216 21.76 1.43 10.74
CA GLY A 216 22.95 0.65 11.06
C GLY A 216 23.33 0.63 12.55
N ARG A 217 22.49 1.18 13.44
CA ARG A 217 22.88 1.47 14.83
C ARG A 217 21.90 0.99 15.87
N HIS A 218 20.59 1.11 15.67
CA HIS A 218 19.62 0.83 16.74
C HIS A 218 18.87 -0.47 16.49
N LEU A 219 18.78 -1.34 17.48
CA LEU A 219 18.05 -2.58 17.42
C LEU A 219 16.65 -2.38 17.98
N VAL A 220 15.63 -2.55 17.14
CA VAL A 220 14.23 -2.35 17.49
C VAL A 220 13.45 -3.63 17.24
N VAL A 221 12.67 -4.05 18.24
CA VAL A 221 11.74 -5.16 18.10
C VAL A 221 10.35 -4.61 17.79
N GLY A 222 9.72 -5.14 16.75
CA GLY A 222 8.39 -4.73 16.32
C GLY A 222 7.69 -5.83 15.53
N ARG A 223 6.36 -5.71 15.36
CA ARG A 223 5.57 -6.63 14.51
C ARG A 223 5.55 -6.17 13.06
N GLY A 224 6.58 -5.46 12.60
CA GLY A 224 6.61 -4.79 11.30
C GLY A 224 7.19 -3.38 11.39
N ARG A 225 7.63 -2.84 10.25
CA ARG A 225 8.30 -1.54 10.15
C ARG A 225 7.47 -0.35 10.65
N ALA A 226 6.14 -0.40 10.56
CA ALA A 226 5.28 0.64 11.14
C ALA A 226 5.48 0.78 12.67
N ASP A 227 5.68 -0.34 13.38
CA ASP A 227 5.94 -0.30 14.83
C ASP A 227 7.31 0.32 15.11
N VAL A 228 8.31 -0.04 14.31
CA VAL A 228 9.66 0.53 14.39
C VAL A 228 9.62 2.03 14.16
N ARG A 229 8.91 2.50 13.13
CA ARG A 229 8.73 3.93 12.86
C ARG A 229 8.08 4.66 14.02
N ARG A 230 7.05 4.10 14.66
CA ARG A 230 6.43 4.68 15.86
C ARG A 230 7.43 4.85 17.01
N VAL A 231 8.26 3.84 17.27
CA VAL A 231 9.34 3.94 18.27
C VAL A 231 10.32 5.04 17.87
N MET A 232 10.76 5.10 16.61
CA MET A 232 11.72 6.12 16.16
C MET A 232 11.16 7.55 16.22
N MET A 233 9.84 7.74 15.99
CA MET A 233 9.18 9.04 16.19
C MET A 233 9.28 9.51 17.64
N GLU A 234 9.16 8.62 18.62
CA GLU A 234 9.32 8.97 20.05
C GLU A 234 10.74 9.49 20.36
N PHE A 235 11.74 9.11 19.56
CA PHE A 235 13.13 9.57 19.67
C PHE A 235 13.47 10.76 18.75
N GLY A 236 12.49 11.34 18.05
CA GLY A 236 12.70 12.49 17.17
C GLY A 236 13.52 12.20 15.90
N LEU A 237 13.66 10.92 15.52
CA LEU A 237 14.38 10.53 14.31
C LEU A 237 13.45 10.61 13.09
N SER A 238 13.75 11.50 12.15
CA SER A 238 13.13 11.56 10.82
C SER A 238 13.85 10.65 9.82
N LYS A 239 13.11 9.95 8.95
CA LYS A 239 13.64 9.09 7.86
C LYS A 239 14.58 7.93 8.30
N PRO A 240 14.21 7.06 9.26
CA PRO A 240 15.04 5.91 9.62
C PRO A 240 15.18 4.92 8.45
N ARG A 241 16.41 4.52 8.12
CA ARG A 241 16.70 3.32 7.32
C ARG A 241 16.40 2.10 8.18
N ILE A 242 15.48 1.25 7.76
CA ILE A 242 15.01 0.09 8.55
C ILE A 242 15.29 -1.21 7.80
N GLU A 243 16.19 -2.01 8.33
CA GLU A 243 16.60 -3.30 7.82
C GLU A 243 16.04 -4.41 8.71
N GLY A 244 15.44 -5.44 8.11
CA GLY A 244 14.95 -6.60 8.86
C GLY A 244 16.07 -7.60 9.06
N ILE A 245 16.26 -8.09 10.28
CA ILE A 245 17.27 -9.08 10.63
C ILE A 245 16.61 -10.46 10.62
N SER A 246 17.27 -11.45 10.00
CA SER A 246 16.73 -12.80 9.93
C SER A 246 16.75 -13.46 11.32
N PRO A 247 15.71 -14.22 11.74
CA PRO A 247 15.66 -14.82 13.08
C PRO A 247 16.89 -15.68 13.47
N GLY A 248 17.48 -16.36 12.48
CA GLY A 248 18.67 -17.20 12.67
C GLY A 248 20.01 -16.47 12.53
N GLU A 249 20.01 -15.17 12.25
CA GLU A 249 21.21 -14.36 12.17
C GLU A 249 21.84 -14.23 13.56
N LYS A 250 23.16 -14.43 13.65
CA LYS A 250 23.92 -14.41 14.90
C LYS A 250 24.69 -13.11 15.04
N PHE A 251 24.65 -12.57 16.24
CA PHE A 251 25.42 -11.41 16.66
C PHE A 251 26.77 -11.85 17.25
N GLU A 252 27.70 -10.91 17.40
CA GLU A 252 29.06 -11.19 17.88
C GLU A 252 29.09 -11.81 19.28
N ASP A 253 28.10 -11.49 20.11
CA ASP A 253 27.92 -12.06 21.45
C ASP A 253 27.37 -13.51 21.45
N GLY A 254 27.21 -14.10 20.25
CA GLY A 254 26.74 -15.46 20.04
C GLY A 254 25.23 -15.63 20.06
N ARG A 255 24.46 -14.59 20.43
CA ARG A 255 22.99 -14.65 20.44
C ARG A 255 22.43 -14.54 19.02
N THR A 256 21.31 -15.21 18.81
CA THR A 256 20.50 -15.11 17.59
C THR A 256 19.53 -13.94 17.69
N ALA A 257 19.06 -13.43 16.54
CA ALA A 257 17.99 -12.44 16.52
C ALA A 257 16.74 -12.91 17.27
N GLU A 258 16.39 -14.21 17.22
CA GLU A 258 15.28 -14.76 17.99
C GLU A 258 15.50 -14.68 19.52
N GLU A 259 16.71 -14.93 20.00
CA GLU A 259 17.05 -14.78 21.42
C GLU A 259 16.99 -13.32 21.87
N ILE A 260 17.45 -12.39 21.03
CA ILE A 260 17.34 -10.95 21.30
C ILE A 260 15.88 -10.52 21.36
N ILE A 261 15.03 -10.98 20.44
CA ILE A 261 13.59 -10.68 20.45
C ILE A 261 12.94 -11.10 21.77
N ARG A 262 13.34 -12.25 22.35
CA ARG A 262 12.81 -12.74 23.64
C ARG A 262 13.17 -11.87 24.84
N THR A 263 14.17 -10.99 24.72
CA THR A 263 14.54 -10.05 25.79
C THR A 263 13.60 -8.84 25.87
N ALA A 264 12.76 -8.61 24.86
CA ALA A 264 11.85 -7.48 24.81
C ALA A 264 10.70 -7.63 25.83
N VAL A 265 10.67 -6.74 26.84
CA VAL A 265 9.59 -6.70 27.85
C VAL A 265 8.25 -6.24 27.26
N ARG A 266 8.30 -5.39 26.25
CA ARG A 266 7.14 -4.87 25.52
C ARG A 266 7.43 -4.82 24.02
N VAL A 267 6.39 -4.89 23.20
CA VAL A 267 6.52 -4.79 21.74
C VAL A 267 5.52 -3.76 21.20
N PRO A 268 5.98 -2.69 20.53
CA PRO A 268 7.37 -2.48 20.11
C PRO A 268 8.30 -1.89 21.19
N ALA A 269 9.60 -2.10 21.01
CA ALA A 269 10.63 -1.56 21.90
C ALA A 269 11.99 -1.39 21.21
N LEU A 270 12.73 -0.34 21.61
CA LEU A 270 14.16 -0.23 21.40
C LEU A 270 14.87 -1.17 22.38
N ILE A 271 15.66 -2.12 21.86
CA ILE A 271 16.34 -3.16 22.65
C ILE A 271 17.79 -2.80 22.94
N GLY A 272 18.43 -2.08 22.03
CA GLY A 272 19.82 -1.69 22.21
C GLY A 272 20.39 -0.94 21.02
N ARG A 273 21.70 -0.74 21.08
CA ARG A 273 22.49 -0.09 20.04
C ARG A 273 23.65 -1.01 19.68
N MET A 274 23.95 -1.15 18.39
CA MET A 274 25.18 -1.79 17.93
C MET A 274 26.34 -0.84 18.22
N GLU A 275 27.34 -1.35 18.93
CA GLU A 275 28.65 -0.69 19.03
C GLU A 275 29.45 -0.98 17.74
N GLU A 276 30.40 -0.11 17.40
CA GLU A 276 31.32 -0.31 16.26
C GLU A 276 32.38 -1.36 16.57
#